data_AF-A0A6L7XUG3-F1
#
_entry.id   AF-A0A6L7XUG3-F1
#
_cell.length_a   1.000
_cell.length_b   1.000
_cell.length_c   1.000
_cell.angle_alpha   90.00
_cell.angle_beta   90.00
_cell.angle_gamma   90.00
#
_symmetry.space_group_name_H-M   'P 1'
#
loop_
_entity.id
_entity.type
_entity.pdbx_description
1 polymer ?
#
loop_
_entity_poly.entity_id
_entity_poly.type
_entity_poly.pdbx_seq_one_letter_code
_entity_poly.pdbx_strand_id
1 'polypeptide(L)' 'MRTNIELDPELVREAQQLGGVKTKRAVVHEALLEYVAHRKRLDLRELEGTDLLDPDYDHKALR' A
#
# COMPACT_ATOMS: atom_id res chain seq x y z
N MET A 1 0.82 18.40 9.81
CA MET A 1 -0.42 19.16 9.51
C MET A 1 -1.54 18.68 10.41
N ARG A 2 -2.41 19.58 10.89
CA ARG A 2 -3.63 19.21 11.63
C ARG A 2 -4.81 19.45 10.70
N THR A 3 -5.52 18.38 10.37
CA THR A 3 -6.65 18.40 9.43
C THR A 3 -7.84 17.80 10.13
N ASN A 4 -9.01 18.42 9.97
CA ASN A 4 -10.26 17.86 10.46
C ASN A 4 -10.94 17.14 9.29
N ILE A 5 -11.14 15.84 9.43
CA ILE A 5 -11.75 14.99 8.41
C ILE A 5 -12.79 14.10 9.10
N GLU A 6 -13.91 13.88 8.43
CA GLU A 6 -14.90 12.92 8.88
C GLU A 6 -14.45 11.51 8.44
N LEU A 7 -14.50 10.58 9.39
CA LEU A 7 -14.12 9.19 9.18
C LEU A 7 -15.27 8.32 9.65
N ASP A 8 -15.54 7.27 8.90
CA ASP A 8 -16.49 6.24 9.32
C ASP A 8 -15.94 5.53 10.58
N PRO A 9 -16.65 5.59 11.72
CA PRO A 9 -16.20 4.97 12.95
C PRO A 9 -16.12 3.45 12.87
N GLU A 10 -16.93 2.79 12.05
CA GLU A 10 -16.87 1.33 11.91
C GLU A 10 -15.64 0.91 11.10
N LEU A 11 -15.36 1.62 10.01
CA LEU A 11 -14.13 1.39 9.21
C LEU A 11 -12.87 1.61 10.04
N VAL A 12 -12.85 2.65 10.89
CA VAL A 12 -11.69 2.90 11.77
C VAL A 12 -11.56 1.76 12.77
N ARG A 13 -12.63 1.24 13.36
CA ARG A 13 -12.55 0.10 14.29
C ARG A 13 -12.02 -1.15 13.60
N GLU A 14 -12.48 -1.44 12.40
CA GLU A 14 -12.00 -2.57 11.62
C GLU A 14 -10.49 -2.42 11.34
N ALA A 15 -10.06 -1.25 10.88
CA ALA A 15 -8.64 -0.98 10.65
C ALA A 15 -7.81 -1.04 11.95
N GLN A 16 -8.37 -0.65 13.10
CA GLN A 16 -7.71 -0.81 14.41
C GLN A 16 -7.55 -2.28 14.80
N GLN A 17 -8.55 -3.11 14.53
CA GLN A 17 -8.49 -4.55 14.80
C GLN A 17 -7.49 -5.25 13.89
N LEU A 18 -7.50 -4.91 12.59
CA LEU A 18 -6.59 -5.49 11.59
C LEU A 18 -5.14 -5.03 11.79
N GLY A 19 -4.90 -3.74 12.02
CA GLY A 19 -3.57 -3.17 12.22
C GLY A 19 -3.03 -3.29 13.66
N GLY A 20 -3.84 -3.75 14.62
CA GLY A 20 -3.43 -3.85 16.03
C GLY A 20 -3.14 -2.49 16.71
N VAL A 21 -3.60 -1.39 16.13
CA VAL A 21 -3.28 -0.02 16.56
C VAL A 21 -4.38 0.61 17.40
N LYS A 22 -4.02 1.15 18.58
CA LYS A 22 -5.00 1.69 19.54
C LYS A 22 -5.50 3.10 19.23
N THR A 23 -4.82 3.85 18.37
CA THR A 23 -5.14 5.27 18.14
C THR A 23 -5.63 5.52 16.72
N LYS A 24 -6.67 6.36 16.58
CA LYS A 24 -7.20 6.79 15.28
C LYS A 24 -6.13 7.45 14.41
N ARG A 25 -5.18 8.18 15.03
CA ARG A 25 -4.06 8.82 14.33
C ARG A 25 -3.10 7.80 13.71
N ALA A 26 -2.78 6.73 14.45
CA ALA A 26 -1.91 5.68 13.94
C ALA A 26 -2.55 4.95 12.76
N VAL A 27 -3.84 4.61 12.86
CA VAL A 27 -4.62 4.00 11.77
C VAL A 27 -4.54 4.84 10.49
N VAL A 28 -4.82 6.14 10.60
CA VAL A 28 -4.80 7.05 9.45
C VAL A 28 -3.39 7.16 8.87
N HIS A 29 -2.36 7.20 9.71
CA HIS A 29 -0.98 7.27 9.25
C HIS A 29 -0.56 6.02 8.49
N GLU A 30 -0.86 4.84 9.03
CA GLU A 30 -0.56 3.54 8.44
C GLU A 30 -1.32 3.33 7.14
N ALA A 31 -2.63 3.61 7.12
CA ALA A 31 -3.45 3.54 5.92
C ALA A 31 -2.91 4.45 4.79
N LEU A 32 -2.42 5.66 5.12
CA LEU A 32 -1.81 6.54 4.13
C LEU A 32 -0.48 6.00 3.60
N LEU A 33 0.35 5.41 4.45
CA LEU A 33 1.60 4.77 4.04
C LEU A 33 1.32 3.61 3.08
N GLU A 34 0.38 2.73 3.42
CA GLU A 34 -0.03 1.61 2.58
C GLU A 34 -0.64 2.10 1.27
N TYR A 35 -1.51 3.11 1.30
CA TYR A 35 -2.12 3.67 0.10
C TYR A 35 -1.08 4.21 -0.88
N VAL A 36 -0.08 4.94 -0.37
CA VAL A 36 1.03 5.44 -1.19
C VAL A 36 1.89 4.27 -1.69
N ALA A 37 2.24 3.32 -0.84
CA ALA A 37 3.05 2.16 -1.21
C ALA A 37 2.37 1.29 -2.28
N HIS A 38 1.07 1.04 -2.12
CA HIS A 38 0.24 0.28 -3.05
C HIS A 38 0.18 0.99 -4.42
N ARG A 39 0.00 2.31 -4.43
CA ARG A 39 -0.01 3.08 -5.68
C ARG A 39 1.36 3.18 -6.35
N LYS A 40 2.45 3.26 -5.57
CA LYS A 40 3.81 3.18 -6.12
C LYS A 40 4.13 1.80 -6.71
N ARG A 41 3.58 0.73 -6.13
CA ARG A 41 3.76 -0.65 -6.63
C ARG A 41 2.96 -0.96 -7.89
N LEU A 42 1.88 -0.21 -8.17
CA LEU A 42 1.04 -0.42 -9.36
C LEU A 42 1.72 0.01 -10.68
N ASP A 43 2.87 0.68 -10.61
CA ASP A 43 3.72 0.95 -11.78
C ASP A 43 4.73 -0.17 -12.04
N LEU A 44 4.27 -1.43 -12.03
CA LEU A 44 5.01 -2.54 -12.65
C LEU A 44 5.27 -2.28 -14.15
N ARG A 45 4.53 -1.37 -14.77
CA ARG A 45 4.76 -0.88 -16.13
C ARG A 45 5.99 0.02 -16.26
N GLU A 46 6.42 0.67 -15.18
CA GLU A 46 7.70 1.42 -15.15
C GLU A 46 8.90 0.49 -14.93
N LEU A 47 8.68 -0.77 -14.51
CA LEU A 47 9.74 -1.76 -14.43
C LEU A 47 10.15 -2.29 -15.81
N GLU A 48 9.29 -2.13 -16.82
CA GLU A 48 9.57 -2.50 -18.22
C GLU A 48 10.66 -1.56 -18.77
N GLY A 49 11.93 -1.95 -18.59
CA GLY A 49 13.11 -1.16 -18.97
C GLY A 49 14.06 -0.80 -17.81
N THR A 50 13.81 -1.28 -16.59
CA THR A 50 14.81 -1.21 -15.50
C THR A 50 15.60 -2.52 -15.40
N ASP A 51 16.90 -2.44 -15.12
CA ASP A 51 17.86 -3.56 -14.94
C ASP A 51 17.52 -4.51 -13.76
N LEU A 52 16.31 -4.43 -13.22
CA LEU A 52 15.81 -5.28 -12.13
C LEU A 52 15.26 -6.63 -12.62
N LEU A 53 15.06 -6.76 -13.93
CA LEU A 53 14.71 -8.02 -14.59
C LEU A 53 15.95 -8.56 -15.29
N ASP A 54 16.32 -9.80 -15.01
CA ASP A 54 17.36 -10.49 -15.78
C ASP A 54 16.89 -10.56 -17.25
N PRO A 55 17.68 -10.08 -18.22
CA PRO A 55 17.29 -10.12 -19.64
C PRO A 55 17.00 -11.54 -20.15
N ASP A 56 17.51 -12.57 -19.46
CA ASP A 56 17.26 -13.98 -19.78
C ASP A 56 16.06 -14.58 -19.02
N TYR A 57 15.29 -13.77 -18.28
CA TYR A 57 14.12 -14.22 -17.53
C TYR A 57 12.92 -14.54 -18.44
N ASP A 58 12.82 -15.80 -18.87
CA ASP A 58 11.68 -16.30 -19.63
C ASP A 58 10.53 -16.76 -18.71
N HIS A 59 9.57 -15.86 -18.49
CA HIS A 59 8.33 -16.14 -17.76
C HIS A 59 7.43 -17.21 -18.44
N LYS A 60 7.70 -17.59 -19.69
CA LYS A 60 6.95 -18.65 -20.42
C LYS A 60 7.54 -20.04 -20.23
N ALA A 61 8.78 -20.15 -19.74
CA ALA A 61 9.41 -21.43 -19.43
C ALA A 61 8.79 -22.12 -18.18
N LEU A 62 7.99 -21.39 -17.40
CA LEU A 62 7.33 -21.84 -16.17
C LEU A 62 5.87 -22.31 -16.36
N ARG A 63 5.36 -22.39 -17.59
CA ARG A 63 3.99 -22.82 -17.89
C ARG A 63 3.87 -24.29 -18.27
#